data_AF-A0A956INV7-F1
#
_entry.id   AF-A0A956INV7-F1
#
_cell.length_a   1.000
_cell.length_b   1.000
_cell.length_c   1.000
_cell.angle_alpha   90.00
_cell.angle_beta   90.00
_cell.angle_gamma   90.00
#
_symmetry.space_group_name_H-M   'P 1'
#
loop_
_entity.id
_entity.type
_entity.pdbx_description
1 polymer ?
#
loop_
_entity_poly.entity_id
_entity_poly.type
_entity_poly.pdbx_seq_one_letter_code
_entity_poly.pdbx_strand_id
1 'polypeptide(L)'
;MTTTYFRIHPAGESPETVLSPARWSSRVWIGEAEKRCPACHGSGDDLTSDDGAPCEHCEGSGVVEDVRHGVSVCRSLDDLRAYFADRCANLDGCTVIELEGDISADDDHDAAAGALLVIPNRIVRTIPATEI
;
A
#
# COMPACT_ATOMS: atom_id res chain seq x y z
N MET A 1 19.30 -2.61 -15.91
CA MET A 1 17.96 -3.23 -16.04
C MET A 1 17.10 -2.56 -14.99
N THR A 2 16.08 -1.83 -15.39
CA THR A 2 15.06 -1.32 -14.45
C THR A 2 14.17 -2.49 -14.05
N THR A 3 13.90 -2.63 -12.74
CA THR A 3 12.99 -3.65 -12.23
C THR A 3 11.55 -3.18 -12.49
N THR A 4 10.71 -4.05 -13.05
CA THR A 4 9.29 -3.77 -13.23
C THR A 4 8.45 -4.57 -12.24
N TYR A 5 7.30 -4.00 -11.89
CA TYR A 5 6.34 -4.56 -10.94
C TYR A 5 4.93 -4.48 -11.52
N PHE A 6 4.02 -5.28 -10.99
CA PHE A 6 2.67 -5.43 -11.52
C PHE A 6 1.63 -5.14 -10.44
N ARG A 7 0.58 -4.38 -10.77
CA ARG A 7 -0.59 -4.25 -9.89
C ARG A 7 -1.88 -4.14 -10.66
N ILE A 8 -2.98 -4.42 -9.98
CA ILE A 8 -4.32 -4.09 -10.46
C ILE A 8 -4.63 -2.63 -10.17
N HIS A 9 -5.20 -1.98 -11.18
CA HIS A 9 -5.73 -0.63 -11.14
C HIS A 9 -7.25 -0.70 -11.29
N PRO A 10 -8.01 0.01 -10.43
CA PRO A 10 -9.46 -0.08 -10.41
C PRO A 10 -10.11 0.43 -11.71
N ALA A 11 -11.28 -0.13 -12.01
CA ALA A 11 -12.08 0.28 -13.15
C ALA A 11 -12.51 1.75 -13.05
N GLY A 12 -12.49 2.46 -14.18
CA GLY A 12 -12.95 3.85 -14.26
C GLY A 12 -11.95 4.91 -13.78
N GLU A 13 -10.78 4.51 -13.29
CA GLU A 13 -9.68 5.41 -12.96
C GLU A 13 -8.58 5.36 -14.02
N SER A 14 -7.95 6.51 -14.27
CA SER A 14 -6.82 6.57 -15.20
C SER A 14 -5.57 5.94 -14.54
N PRO A 15 -4.89 4.99 -15.23
CA PRO A 15 -3.64 4.41 -14.77
C PRO A 15 -2.60 5.43 -14.32
N GLU A 16 -2.51 6.59 -15.00
CA GLU A 16 -1.53 7.65 -14.69
C GLU A 16 -1.65 8.20 -13.27
N THR A 17 -2.82 8.06 -12.65
CA THR A 17 -3.01 8.48 -11.26
C THR A 17 -2.09 7.75 -10.28
N VAL A 18 -1.56 6.58 -10.65
CA VAL A 18 -0.55 5.86 -9.85
C VAL A 18 0.76 6.65 -9.71
N LEU A 19 1.08 7.50 -10.68
CA LEU A 19 2.31 8.32 -10.67
C LEU A 19 2.16 9.58 -9.84
N SER A 20 0.94 9.87 -9.33
CA SER A 20 0.70 11.04 -8.49
C SER A 20 1.21 10.77 -7.06
N PRO A 21 2.16 11.56 -6.53
CA PRO A 21 2.67 11.38 -5.17
C PRO A 21 1.59 11.46 -4.09
N ALA A 22 0.54 12.24 -4.34
CA ALA A 22 -0.63 12.33 -3.46
C ALA A 22 -1.41 11.02 -3.33
N ARG A 23 -1.13 10.02 -4.18
CA ARG A 23 -1.77 8.69 -4.21
C ARG A 23 -0.82 7.57 -3.79
N TRP A 24 0.40 7.89 -3.32
CA TRP A 24 1.36 6.91 -2.80
C TRP A 24 1.07 6.59 -1.34
N SER A 25 -0.15 6.13 -1.09
CA SER A 25 -0.64 5.72 0.21
C SER A 25 -1.30 4.36 0.06
N SER A 26 -0.72 3.33 0.67
CA SER A 26 -1.32 2.01 0.77
C SER A 26 -1.95 1.83 2.14
N ARG A 27 -3.20 1.38 2.17
CA ARG A 27 -3.98 1.08 3.38
C ARG A 27 -4.28 -0.41 3.41
N VAL A 28 -4.58 -0.95 4.58
CA VAL A 28 -5.19 -2.28 4.71
C VAL A 28 -6.38 -2.42 3.76
N TRP A 29 -6.38 -3.44 2.90
CA TRP A 29 -7.51 -3.76 2.04
C TRP A 29 -8.69 -4.35 2.83
N ILE A 30 -8.41 -5.23 3.80
CA ILE A 30 -9.38 -5.83 4.74
C ILE A 30 -8.73 -5.94 6.13
N GLY A 31 -9.29 -5.29 7.16
CA GLY A 31 -8.77 -5.33 8.54
C GLY A 31 -8.82 -3.97 9.26
N GLU A 32 -8.11 -3.86 10.40
CA GLU A 32 -8.03 -2.61 11.18
C GLU A 32 -7.21 -1.56 10.42
N ALA A 33 -7.81 -0.39 10.18
CA ALA A 33 -7.15 0.74 9.52
C ALA A 33 -6.25 1.55 10.47
N GLU A 34 -6.11 1.10 11.71
CA GLU A 34 -5.40 1.78 12.79
C GLU A 34 -4.34 0.83 13.38
N LYS A 35 -3.17 1.37 13.67
CA LYS A 35 -2.11 0.67 14.41
C LYS A 35 -1.80 1.40 15.70
N ARG A 36 -1.21 0.65 16.64
CA ARG A 36 -0.66 1.20 17.88
C ARG A 36 0.35 2.30 17.54
N CYS A 37 0.18 3.48 18.13
CA CYS A 37 1.09 4.61 17.90
C CYS A 37 2.52 4.19 18.28
N PRO A 38 3.50 4.29 17.37
CA PRO A 38 4.87 3.85 17.64
C PRO A 38 5.59 4.77 18.64
N ALA A 39 5.17 6.03 18.75
CA ALA A 39 5.78 7.01 19.65
C ALA A 39 5.38 6.79 21.12
N CYS A 40 4.11 6.48 21.39
CA CYS A 40 3.63 6.23 22.74
C CYS A 40 3.37 4.75 23.07
N HIS A 41 3.66 3.84 22.13
CA HIS A 41 3.32 2.42 22.23
C HIS A 41 1.85 2.17 22.62
N GLY A 42 0.97 3.09 22.21
CA GLY A 42 -0.47 3.06 22.45
C GLY A 42 -0.93 3.34 23.86
N SER A 43 -0.13 4.00 24.69
CA SER A 43 -0.63 4.60 25.94
C SER A 43 -1.56 5.79 25.65
N GLY A 44 -1.28 6.55 24.59
CA GLY A 44 -1.88 7.87 24.35
C GLY A 44 -1.09 9.01 25.01
N ASP A 45 -0.16 8.70 25.90
CA ASP A 45 0.62 9.67 26.65
C ASP A 45 2.00 9.90 26.01
N ASP A 46 2.51 11.12 26.09
CA ASP A 46 3.89 11.43 25.78
C ASP A 46 4.82 10.74 26.80
N LEU A 47 5.57 9.76 26.32
CA LEU A 47 6.49 8.96 27.14
C LEU A 47 7.73 9.73 27.60
N THR A 48 7.96 10.94 27.07
CA THR A 48 9.09 11.81 27.42
C THR A 48 8.72 12.89 28.44
N SER A 49 7.43 13.05 28.72
CA SER A 49 6.91 14.04 29.66
C SER A 49 6.49 13.39 30.98
N ASP A 50 6.93 13.93 32.12
CA ASP A 50 6.51 13.49 33.45
C ASP A 50 5.04 13.82 33.77
N ASP A 51 4.44 14.77 33.03
CA ASP A 51 3.11 15.32 33.32
C ASP A 51 1.95 14.50 32.72
N GLY A 52 2.24 13.41 31.99
CA GLY A 52 1.22 12.64 31.27
C GLY A 52 0.53 13.45 30.17
N ALA A 53 1.28 14.34 29.51
CA ALA A 53 0.77 15.13 28.39
C ALA A 53 0.32 14.19 27.25
N PRO A 54 -0.70 14.57 26.46
CA PRO A 54 -1.13 13.76 25.32
C PRO A 54 0.01 13.66 24.30
N CYS A 55 0.24 12.45 23.79
CA CYS A 55 1.25 12.20 22.76
C CYS A 55 0.94 13.01 21.50
N GLU A 56 1.87 13.86 21.06
CA GLU A 56 1.71 14.73 19.89
C GLU A 56 1.47 13.98 18.57
N HIS A 57 1.96 12.74 18.47
CA HIS A 57 1.83 11.93 17.26
C HIS A 57 0.44 11.30 17.07
N CYS A 58 -0.29 11.07 18.15
CA CYS A 58 -1.63 10.45 18.11
C CYS A 58 -2.70 11.30 18.81
N GLU A 59 -2.33 12.51 19.24
CA GLU A 59 -3.20 13.46 19.93
C GLU A 59 -3.95 12.85 21.13
N GLY A 60 -3.31 11.92 21.85
CA GLY A 60 -3.92 11.25 23.00
C GLY A 60 -4.67 9.95 22.70
N SER A 61 -4.84 9.55 21.44
CA SER A 61 -5.67 8.38 21.07
C SER A 61 -5.00 7.03 21.34
N GLY A 62 -3.66 6.99 21.35
CA GLY A 62 -2.87 5.75 21.41
C GLY A 62 -2.81 4.97 20.07
N VAL A 63 -3.50 5.44 19.03
CA VAL A 63 -3.52 4.80 17.71
C VAL A 63 -3.26 5.82 16.60
N VAL A 64 -2.73 5.36 15.48
CA VAL A 64 -2.53 6.16 14.27
C VAL A 64 -3.05 5.38 13.07
N GLU A 65 -3.44 6.07 12.00
CA GLU A 65 -3.81 5.38 10.77
C GLU A 65 -2.65 4.50 10.29
N ASP A 66 -2.94 3.26 9.91
CA ASP A 66 -1.95 2.35 9.35
C ASP A 66 -1.79 2.56 7.84
N VAL A 67 -1.30 3.75 7.49
CA VAL A 67 -0.97 4.12 6.11
C VAL A 67 0.51 3.86 5.89
N ARG A 68 0.84 3.16 4.80
CA ARG A 68 2.21 2.97 4.32
C ARG A 68 2.47 3.82 3.10
N HIS A 69 3.68 4.35 2.99
CA HIS A 69 4.07 5.13 1.84
C HIS A 69 4.42 4.22 0.66
N GLY A 70 3.81 4.49 -0.49
CA GLY A 70 4.01 3.75 -1.72
C GLY A 70 2.77 3.03 -2.21
N VAL A 71 2.97 2.28 -3.28
CA VAL A 71 1.92 1.59 -4.03
C VAL A 71 2.16 0.09 -3.95
N SER A 72 1.13 -0.65 -3.56
CA SER A 72 1.18 -2.12 -3.49
C SER A 72 1.27 -2.75 -4.88
N VAL A 73 2.23 -3.65 -5.05
CA VAL A 73 2.56 -4.34 -6.30
C VAL A 73 3.05 -5.77 -6.06
N CYS A 74 3.06 -6.58 -7.11
CA CYS A 74 3.66 -7.91 -7.15
C CYS A 74 4.88 -7.91 -8.08
N ARG A 75 5.81 -8.86 -7.87
CA ARG A 75 7.04 -8.98 -8.66
C ARG A 75 6.81 -9.55 -10.07
N SER A 76 5.73 -10.31 -10.24
CA SER A 76 5.36 -10.93 -11.50
C SER A 76 3.84 -10.97 -11.69
N LEU A 77 3.40 -11.21 -12.92
CA LEU A 77 1.99 -11.48 -13.21
C LEU A 77 1.48 -12.74 -12.51
N ASP A 78 2.32 -13.77 -12.36
CA ASP A 78 1.94 -15.00 -11.68
C ASP A 78 1.76 -14.79 -10.17
N ASP A 79 2.60 -13.96 -9.54
CA ASP A 79 2.41 -13.55 -8.15
C ASP A 79 1.11 -12.74 -8.01
N LEU A 80 0.82 -11.84 -8.95
CA LEU A 80 -0.42 -11.06 -8.96
C LEU A 80 -1.65 -11.96 -9.09
N ARG A 81 -1.60 -12.96 -9.97
CA ARG A 81 -2.65 -13.98 -10.11
C ARG A 81 -2.83 -14.78 -8.84
N ALA A 82 -1.75 -15.28 -8.26
CA ALA A 82 -1.78 -16.02 -7.00
C ALA A 82 -2.36 -15.18 -5.86
N TYR A 83 -1.99 -13.89 -5.80
CA TYR A 83 -2.52 -12.93 -4.85
C TYR A 83 -4.05 -12.79 -4.97
N PHE A 84 -4.60 -12.74 -6.17
CA PHE A 84 -6.05 -12.57 -6.35
C PHE A 84 -6.86 -13.88 -6.40
N ALA A 85 -6.21 -15.04 -6.62
CA ALA A 85 -6.87 -16.33 -6.73
C ALA A 85 -7.75 -16.68 -5.51
N ASP A 86 -7.28 -16.37 -4.31
CA ASP A 86 -7.99 -16.69 -3.06
C ASP A 86 -8.88 -15.55 -2.55
N ARG A 87 -8.89 -14.39 -3.23
CA ARG A 87 -9.54 -13.16 -2.73
C ARG A 87 -10.92 -12.86 -3.34
N CYS A 88 -11.43 -13.72 -4.24
CA CYS A 88 -12.74 -13.54 -4.92
C CYS A 88 -12.97 -12.11 -5.45
N ALA A 89 -11.90 -11.42 -5.88
CA ALA A 89 -11.98 -10.03 -6.29
C ALA A 89 -12.69 -9.93 -7.65
N ASN A 90 -13.62 -8.97 -7.78
CA ASN A 90 -14.18 -8.63 -9.08
C ASN A 90 -13.18 -7.77 -9.86
N LEU A 91 -12.61 -8.34 -10.93
CA LEU A 91 -11.63 -7.67 -11.78
C LEU A 91 -12.24 -7.07 -13.05
N ASP A 92 -13.56 -7.09 -13.20
CA ASP A 92 -14.23 -6.56 -14.38
C ASP A 92 -13.94 -5.05 -14.55
N GLY A 93 -13.48 -4.68 -15.74
CA GLY A 93 -13.10 -3.31 -16.06
C GLY A 93 -11.79 -2.83 -15.41
N CYS A 94 -11.14 -3.67 -14.59
CA CYS A 94 -9.84 -3.35 -14.01
C CYS A 94 -8.71 -3.49 -15.05
N THR A 95 -7.60 -2.81 -14.79
CA THR A 95 -6.42 -2.82 -15.66
C THR A 95 -5.22 -3.30 -14.86
N VAL A 96 -4.42 -4.21 -15.41
CA VAL A 96 -3.10 -4.52 -14.86
C VAL A 96 -2.11 -3.51 -15.40
N ILE A 97 -1.39 -2.86 -14.50
CA ILE A 97 -0.33 -1.93 -14.83
C ILE A 97 1.01 -2.54 -14.47
N GLU A 98 1.91 -2.53 -15.43
CA GLU A 98 3.34 -2.80 -15.26
C GLU A 98 4.05 -1.46 -15.07
N LEU A 99 4.81 -1.33 -14.00
CA LEU A 99 5.41 -0.07 -13.59
C LEU A 99 6.86 -0.24 -13.13
N GLU A 100 7.66 0.79 -13.37
CA GLU A 100 8.99 0.97 -12.80
C GLU A 100 8.87 1.82 -11.53
N GLY A 101 9.68 1.50 -10.53
CA GLY A 101 9.68 2.21 -9.26
C GLY A 101 10.78 1.72 -8.33
N ASP A 102 11.07 2.53 -7.31
CA ASP A 102 11.99 2.18 -6.24
C ASP A 102 11.23 1.47 -5.12
N ILE A 103 11.83 0.46 -4.47
CA ILE A 103 11.21 -0.19 -3.30
C ILE A 103 11.03 0.84 -2.19
N SER A 104 9.84 0.88 -1.59
CA SER A 104 9.56 1.77 -0.47
C SER A 104 10.39 1.38 0.76
N ALA A 105 10.63 2.34 1.65
CA ALA A 105 11.19 2.03 2.97
C ALA A 105 10.20 1.26 3.86
N ASP A 106 8.91 1.32 3.54
CA ASP A 106 7.85 0.59 4.25
C ASP A 106 7.61 -0.79 3.61
N ASP A 107 7.31 -1.79 4.46
CA ASP A 107 6.84 -3.11 4.02
C ASP A 107 5.34 -3.12 3.75
N ASP A 108 4.89 -3.85 2.73
CA ASP A 108 3.46 -4.07 2.47
C ASP A 108 2.81 -4.91 3.59
N HIS A 109 1.51 -4.72 3.84
CA HIS A 109 0.75 -5.55 4.77
C HIS A 109 0.79 -7.03 4.40
N ASP A 110 0.71 -7.31 3.11
CA ASP A 110 0.65 -8.64 2.55
C ASP A 110 2.04 -9.08 2.04
N ALA A 111 3.13 -8.56 2.63
CA ALA A 111 4.50 -8.94 2.28
C ALA A 111 4.74 -10.45 2.37
N ALA A 112 4.10 -11.13 3.33
CA ALA A 112 4.13 -12.59 3.46
C ALA A 112 3.44 -13.32 2.29
N ALA A 113 2.51 -12.66 1.60
CA ALA A 113 1.84 -13.13 0.37
C ALA A 113 2.53 -12.62 -0.92
N GLY A 114 3.73 -12.03 -0.80
CA GLY A 114 4.53 -11.59 -1.94
C GLY A 114 4.22 -10.18 -2.45
N ALA A 115 3.36 -9.42 -1.77
CA ALA A 115 3.16 -8.00 -2.08
C ALA A 115 4.38 -7.16 -1.67
N LEU A 116 4.62 -6.09 -2.42
CA LEU A 116 5.67 -5.11 -2.16
C LEU A 116 5.10 -3.71 -2.24
N LEU A 117 5.73 -2.77 -1.55
CA LEU A 117 5.51 -1.35 -1.77
C LEU A 117 6.60 -0.76 -2.63
N VAL A 118 6.20 0.01 -3.63
CA VAL A 118 7.13 0.76 -4.47
C VAL A 118 6.68 2.21 -4.62
N ILE A 119 7.65 3.09 -4.85
CA ILE A 119 7.47 4.47 -5.27
C ILE A 119 7.51 4.48 -6.80
N PRO A 120 6.35 4.55 -7.47
CA PRO A 120 6.28 4.40 -8.92
C PRO A 120 6.83 5.67 -9.59
N ASN A 121 7.70 5.49 -10.58
CA ASN A 121 8.25 6.60 -11.36
C ASN A 121 7.77 6.58 -12.83
N ARG A 122 7.33 5.41 -13.33
CA ARG A 122 6.90 5.28 -14.72
C ARG A 122 5.99 4.07 -14.93
N ILE A 123 5.00 4.22 -15.79
CA ILE A 123 4.21 3.10 -16.33
C ILE A 123 4.92 2.56 -17.57
N VAL A 124 5.20 1.27 -17.57
CA VAL A 124 5.81 0.55 -18.70
C VAL A 124 4.74 0.06 -19.65
N ARG A 125 3.68 -0.53 -19.10
CA ARG A 125 2.61 -1.16 -19.89
C ARG A 125 1.30 -1.21 -19.10
N THR A 126 0.19 -1.22 -19.84
CA THR A 126 -1.15 -1.48 -19.30
C THR A 126 -1.82 -2.57 -20.13
N ILE A 127 -2.42 -3.56 -19.48
CA ILE A 127 -3.22 -4.61 -20.12
C ILE A 127 -4.54 -4.82 -19.37
N PRO A 128 -5.65 -5.17 -20.03
CA PRO A 128 -6.88 -5.56 -19.35
C PRO A 128 -6.68 -6.67 -18.30
N ALA A 129 -7.32 -6.54 -17.14
CA ALA A 129 -7.22 -7.57 -16.09
C ALA A 129 -7.90 -8.90 -16.45
N THR A 130 -8.75 -8.92 -17.48
CA THR A 130 -9.32 -10.16 -18.03
C THR A 130 -8.30 -11.02 -18.78
N GLU A 131 -7.10 -10.49 -19.05
CA GLU A 131 -6.02 -11.20 -19.74
C GLU A 131 -5.03 -11.88 -18.76
N ILE A 132 -5.24 -11.74 -17.45
CA ILE A 132 -4.46 -12.42 -16.41
C ILE A 132 -5.21 -13.59 -15.82
#